data_AF-A0A6P7K2B2-F1
#
_entry.id   AF-A0A6P7K2B2-F1
#
_cell.length_a   1.000
_cell.length_b   1.000
_cell.length_c   1.000
_cell.angle_alpha   90.00
_cell.angle_beta   90.00
_cell.angle_gamma   90.00
#
_symmetry.space_group_name_H-M   'P 1'
#
loop_
_entity.id
_entity.type
_entity.pdbx_description
1 polymer ?
#
loop_
_entity_poly.entity_id
_entity_poly.type
_entity_poly.pdbx_seq_one_letter_code
_entity_poly.pdbx_strand_id
1 'polypeptide(L)'
;MSCPALDEPGFHACCQLLLQQSEQLGDGWSWLELGGGPGEEGSEVGYLKKTVLRSVAVDSNPVQTQEASGSETEQTSILQPEAQDTGEPASLNADDLNDYIKDEDAVCTAVDINSQVLQYEYHILYSCSYSTPVLYFRAFTMEGRSLTLQEVWSSIHPNYRLCLQNSPLTTITQQEHPLLGQPFFMLHPCKTEEFMRPLLQASHDQPRPVNYVLSWLSVVGPVVGLDIPLKYCTLLHPASSLSSAEPD
;
A
#
# COMPACT_ATOMS: atom_id res chain seq x y z
N MET A 1 -10.50 -30.15 5.63
CA MET A 1 -10.79 -29.59 6.96
C MET A 1 -10.71 -28.08 6.83
N SER A 2 -11.78 -27.36 7.19
CA SER A 2 -11.82 -25.90 7.03
C SER A 2 -10.86 -25.27 8.03
N CYS A 3 -9.96 -24.42 7.53
CA CYS A 3 -9.17 -23.54 8.38
C CYS A 3 -10.14 -22.57 9.07
N PRO A 4 -10.02 -22.28 10.38
CA PRO A 4 -10.94 -21.36 11.03
C PRO A 4 -10.76 -19.97 10.41
N ALA A 5 -11.85 -19.41 9.88
CA ALA A 5 -11.89 -18.04 9.42
C ALA A 5 -11.82 -17.09 10.63
N LEU A 6 -11.31 -15.87 10.43
CA LEU A 6 -11.32 -14.83 11.46
C LEU A 6 -12.77 -14.40 11.68
N ASP A 7 -13.28 -14.50 12.90
CA ASP A 7 -14.59 -13.95 13.26
C ASP A 7 -14.48 -12.46 13.65
N GLU A 8 -15.62 -11.78 13.72
CA GLU A 8 -15.68 -10.35 14.03
C GLU A 8 -15.09 -10.02 15.42
N PRO A 9 -15.40 -10.77 16.50
CA PRO A 9 -14.75 -10.54 17.80
C PRO A 9 -13.24 -10.77 17.76
N GLY A 10 -12.76 -11.80 17.05
CA GLY A 10 -11.34 -12.05 16.86
C GLY A 10 -10.65 -10.94 16.07
N PHE A 11 -11.32 -10.37 15.07
CA PHE A 11 -10.86 -9.18 14.37
C PHE A 11 -10.71 -8.00 15.33
N HIS A 12 -11.75 -7.70 16.12
CA HIS A 12 -11.71 -6.58 17.07
C HIS A 12 -10.60 -6.77 18.12
N ALA A 13 -10.44 -7.97 18.66
CA ALA A 13 -9.34 -8.30 19.58
C ALA A 13 -7.95 -8.09 18.95
N CYS A 14 -7.77 -8.48 17.68
CA CYS A 14 -6.53 -8.22 16.95
C CYS A 14 -6.28 -6.72 16.76
N CYS A 15 -7.33 -5.93 16.49
CA CYS A 15 -7.25 -4.48 16.35
C CYS A 15 -6.86 -3.81 17.67
N GLN A 16 -7.46 -4.22 18.79
CA GLN A 16 -7.12 -3.74 20.15
C GLN A 16 -5.64 -3.96 20.47
N LEU A 17 -5.12 -5.16 20.20
CA LEU A 17 -3.70 -5.47 20.38
C LEU A 17 -2.80 -4.61 19.49
N LEU A 18 -3.20 -4.34 18.24
CA LEU A 18 -2.47 -3.46 17.34
C LEU A 18 -2.42 -2.02 17.88
N LEU A 19 -3.53 -1.52 18.41
CA LEU A 19 -3.63 -0.17 18.97
C LEU A 19 -2.77 0.00 20.22
N GLN A 20 -2.78 -0.99 21.12
CA GLN A 20 -1.89 -0.98 22.29
C GLN A 20 -0.42 -0.83 21.89
N GLN A 21 -0.02 -1.49 20.81
CA GLN A 21 1.34 -1.38 20.27
C GLN A 21 1.57 -0.05 19.55
N SER A 22 0.57 0.44 18.81
CA SER A 22 0.64 1.75 18.17
C SER A 22 0.86 2.89 19.17
N GLU A 23 0.20 2.82 20.33
CA GLU A 23 0.36 3.81 21.40
C GLU A 23 1.80 3.86 21.91
N GLN A 24 2.43 2.70 22.10
CA GLN A 24 3.85 2.61 22.50
C GLN A 24 4.80 3.14 21.41
N LEU A 25 4.44 2.95 20.14
CA LEU A 25 5.24 3.39 19.00
C LEU A 25 5.00 4.86 18.63
N GLY A 26 3.88 5.44 19.05
CA GLY A 26 3.45 6.78 18.66
C GLY A 26 3.22 6.93 17.16
N ASP A 27 2.81 5.85 16.46
CA ASP A 27 2.74 5.83 14.98
C ASP A 27 1.33 6.11 14.42
N GLY A 28 0.38 6.48 15.29
CA GLY A 28 -0.87 7.14 14.91
C GLY A 28 -1.99 6.24 14.39
N TRP A 29 -2.04 4.96 14.76
CA TRP A 29 -3.26 4.18 14.59
C TRP A 29 -4.32 4.59 15.61
N SER A 30 -5.57 4.59 15.17
CA SER A 30 -6.72 4.88 16.05
C SER A 30 -7.92 4.02 15.64
N TRP A 31 -8.75 3.62 16.60
CA TRP A 31 -10.06 3.04 16.32
C TRP A 31 -11.10 4.15 16.22
N LEU A 32 -11.90 4.15 15.15
CA LEU A 32 -13.05 5.03 15.03
C LEU A 32 -14.34 4.21 15.16
N GLU A 33 -15.05 4.46 16.24
CA GLU A 33 -16.40 3.94 16.49
C GLU A 33 -17.42 4.83 15.80
N LEU A 34 -18.40 4.21 15.15
CA LEU A 34 -19.60 4.89 14.72
C LEU A 34 -20.68 4.60 15.75
N GLY A 35 -20.88 5.58 16.64
CA GLY A 35 -21.86 5.48 17.71
C GLY A 35 -23.22 5.08 17.15
N GLY A 36 -23.76 3.99 17.69
CA GLY A 36 -25.17 3.65 17.53
C GLY A 36 -26.02 4.84 17.99
N GLY A 37 -27.16 5.04 17.33
CA GLY A 37 -28.13 6.03 17.78
C GLY A 37 -28.48 5.81 19.27
N PRO A 38 -29.05 6.82 19.96
CA PRO A 38 -29.42 6.68 21.37
C PRO A 38 -30.31 5.44 21.56
N GLY A 39 -29.77 4.37 22.16
CA GLY A 39 -30.43 3.08 22.38
C GLY A 39 -29.67 1.83 21.89
N GLU A 40 -28.59 1.97 21.12
CA GLU A 40 -27.75 0.84 20.66
C GLU A 40 -26.44 0.76 21.46
N GLU A 41 -26.56 0.44 22.75
CA GLU A 41 -25.39 0.08 23.57
C GLU A 41 -24.89 -1.31 23.12
N GLY A 42 -23.71 -1.36 22.49
CA GLY A 42 -23.01 -2.62 22.19
C GLY A 42 -22.69 -2.88 20.72
N SER A 43 -23.01 -1.96 19.81
CA SER A 43 -22.50 -2.05 18.44
C SER A 43 -21.05 -1.57 18.40
N GLU A 44 -20.07 -2.48 18.55
CA GLU A 44 -18.63 -2.22 18.34
C GLU A 44 -18.31 -2.00 16.84
N VAL A 45 -19.24 -1.40 16.08
CA VAL A 45 -19.07 -1.16 14.66
C VAL A 45 -18.12 0.01 14.48
N GLY A 46 -16.94 -0.30 13.99
CA GLY A 46 -15.89 0.67 13.77
C GLY A 46 -14.84 0.16 12.81
N TYR A 47 -13.78 0.93 12.69
CA TYR A 47 -12.65 0.61 11.83
C TYR A 47 -11.35 1.16 12.39
N LEU A 48 -10.24 0.47 12.09
CA LEU A 48 -8.91 1.05 12.34
C LEU A 48 -8.64 2.10 11.29
N LYS A 49 -8.10 3.24 11.71
CA LYS A 49 -7.69 4.35 10.87
C LYS A 49 -6.21 4.63 11.04
N LYS A 50 -5.53 4.95 9.93
CA LYS A 50 -4.19 5.53 9.92
C LYS A 50 -4.04 6.55 8.80
N THR A 51 -3.37 7.65 9.09
CA THR A 51 -3.03 8.67 8.10
C THR A 51 -1.51 8.78 8.00
N VAL A 52 -0.98 8.80 6.77
CA VAL A 52 0.46 8.94 6.51
C VAL A 52 0.71 9.93 5.38
N LEU A 53 1.84 10.62 5.46
CA LEU A 53 2.38 11.40 4.35
C LEU A 53 3.44 10.57 3.63
N ARG A 54 3.42 10.58 2.30
CA ARG A 54 4.34 9.78 1.48
C ARG A 54 4.88 10.60 0.32
N SER A 55 6.18 10.46 0.03
CA SER A 55 6.77 10.97 -1.20
C SER A 55 6.68 9.92 -2.29
N VAL A 56 6.14 10.28 -3.44
CA VAL A 56 6.01 9.41 -4.62
C VAL A 56 6.74 10.08 -5.79
N ALA A 57 7.52 9.29 -6.55
CA ALA A 57 8.14 9.77 -7.77
C ALA A 57 7.07 10.01 -8.84
N VAL A 58 7.08 11.19 -9.45
CA VAL A 58 6.22 11.54 -10.57
C VAL A 58 6.89 11.05 -11.85
N ASP A 59 6.38 9.94 -12.38
CA ASP A 59 6.69 9.53 -13.75
C ASP A 59 6.15 10.62 -14.68
N SER A 60 7.04 11.48 -15.18
CA SER A 60 6.71 12.53 -16.14
C SER A 60 6.47 11.91 -17.51
N ASN A 61 5.37 11.15 -17.66
CA ASN A 61 4.88 10.72 -18.95
C ASN A 61 3.43 11.20 -19.12
N PRO A 62 3.19 12.27 -19.88
CA PRO A 62 1.84 12.65 -20.23
C PRO A 62 1.27 11.57 -21.16
N VAL A 63 0.38 10.74 -20.60
CA VAL A 63 -0.44 9.82 -21.40
C VAL A 63 -1.34 10.68 -22.28
N GLN A 64 -1.06 10.71 -23.58
CA GLN A 64 -1.96 11.25 -24.57
C GLN A 64 -3.22 10.37 -24.59
N THR A 65 -4.32 10.88 -24.06
CA THR A 65 -5.65 10.35 -24.33
C THR A 65 -5.98 10.61 -25.79
N GLN A 66 -5.72 9.62 -26.63
CA GLN A 66 -6.22 9.60 -28.00
C GLN A 66 -7.66 9.11 -27.93
N GLU A 67 -8.61 10.03 -28.14
CA GLU A 67 -10.02 9.69 -28.30
C GLU A 67 -10.17 8.76 -29.51
N ALA A 68 -10.75 7.59 -29.27
CA ALA A 68 -11.12 6.65 -30.33
C ALA A 68 -12.35 7.20 -31.07
N SER A 69 -12.13 7.69 -32.29
CA SER A 69 -13.18 7.83 -33.31
C SER A 69 -12.93 6.75 -34.35
N GLY A 70 -13.90 5.83 -34.49
CA GLY A 70 -13.79 4.66 -35.33
C GLY A 70 -13.81 4.99 -36.83
N SER A 71 -13.06 4.21 -37.60
CA SER A 71 -13.57 3.62 -38.85
C SER A 71 -12.60 2.53 -39.33
N GLU A 72 -13.19 1.42 -39.75
CA GLU A 72 -12.55 0.26 -40.34
C GLU A 72 -12.04 0.61 -41.74
N THR A 73 -10.84 0.16 -42.11
CA THR A 73 -10.61 -0.44 -43.45
C THR A 73 -9.29 -1.22 -43.48
N GLU A 74 -9.41 -2.49 -43.87
CA GLU A 74 -8.31 -3.35 -44.26
C GLU A 74 -7.62 -2.79 -45.52
N GLN A 75 -6.28 -2.91 -45.62
CA GLN A 75 -5.62 -3.42 -46.83
C GLN A 75 -4.11 -3.66 -46.64
N THR A 76 -3.75 -4.88 -46.99
CA THR A 76 -2.45 -5.51 -47.17
C THR A 76 -1.63 -4.85 -48.29
N SER A 77 -0.34 -4.53 -48.08
CA SER A 77 0.72 -4.81 -49.07
C SER A 77 2.15 -4.48 -48.60
N ILE A 78 2.94 -5.56 -48.54
CA ILE A 78 4.37 -5.76 -48.81
C ILE A 78 5.14 -4.58 -49.44
N LEU A 79 6.31 -4.21 -48.86
CA LEU A 79 7.66 -4.29 -49.48
C LEU A 79 8.75 -3.64 -48.59
N GLN A 80 9.85 -4.39 -48.41
CA GLN A 80 11.15 -3.92 -47.89
C GLN A 80 11.81 -2.93 -48.88
N PRO A 81 12.89 -2.25 -48.46
CA PRO A 81 14.14 -2.46 -49.18
C PRO A 81 15.40 -2.58 -48.31
N GLU A 82 16.34 -3.34 -48.86
CA GLU A 82 17.70 -3.56 -48.37
C GLU A 82 18.68 -2.42 -48.76
N ALA A 83 19.73 -2.31 -47.93
CA ALA A 83 21.14 -2.05 -48.24
C ALA A 83 21.65 -0.74 -48.92
N GLN A 84 22.54 -0.08 -48.14
CA GLN A 84 23.89 0.41 -48.49
C GLN A 84 24.06 1.46 -49.60
N ASP A 85 24.52 2.65 -49.21
CA ASP A 85 25.62 3.31 -49.91
C ASP A 85 26.52 4.11 -48.94
N THR A 86 27.81 4.03 -49.22
CA THR A 86 28.98 4.46 -48.47
C THR A 86 29.42 5.88 -48.85
N GLY A 87 29.84 6.70 -47.88
CA GLY A 87 30.55 7.96 -48.14
C GLY A 87 30.82 8.82 -46.89
N GLU A 88 31.97 8.62 -46.25
CA GLU A 88 32.62 9.53 -45.29
C GLU A 88 33.37 10.69 -46.02
N PRO A 89 34.04 11.67 -45.35
CA PRO A 89 33.90 12.25 -44.00
C PRO A 89 33.96 13.81 -44.00
N ALA A 90 33.64 14.48 -42.88
CA ALA A 90 34.15 15.82 -42.60
C ALA A 90 34.33 16.07 -41.09
N SER A 91 35.60 16.18 -40.71
CA SER A 91 36.17 16.51 -39.41
C SER A 91 35.92 17.94 -38.94
N LEU A 92 35.71 18.16 -37.64
CA LEU A 92 36.30 19.29 -36.90
C LEU A 92 36.61 18.88 -35.45
N ASN A 93 37.88 19.10 -35.07
CA ASN A 93 38.52 18.81 -33.77
C ASN A 93 38.14 19.87 -32.71
N ALA A 94 37.94 19.45 -31.45
CA ALA A 94 38.86 19.53 -30.29
C ALA A 94 38.90 20.88 -29.55
N ASP A 95 38.59 20.76 -28.25
CA ASP A 95 39.15 21.47 -27.09
C ASP A 95 39.21 23.02 -27.08
N ASP A 96 38.44 23.64 -26.18
CA ASP A 96 38.96 24.77 -25.40
C ASP A 96 38.46 24.76 -23.94
N LEU A 97 39.32 25.31 -23.10
CA LEU A 97 39.63 25.01 -21.72
C LEU A 97 39.02 26.07 -20.77
N ASN A 98 38.45 25.59 -19.65
CA ASN A 98 38.55 26.15 -18.29
C ASN A 98 37.83 27.48 -17.93
N ASP A 99 37.12 27.50 -16.79
CA ASP A 99 37.62 28.19 -15.58
C ASP A 99 36.77 27.94 -14.32
N TYR A 100 37.46 27.56 -13.24
CA TYR A 100 37.26 27.94 -11.83
C TYR A 100 35.84 28.00 -11.22
N ILE A 101 35.56 27.08 -10.28
CA ILE A 101 35.06 27.44 -8.94
C ILE A 101 35.78 26.60 -7.88
N LYS A 102 36.42 27.29 -6.94
CA LYS A 102 37.03 26.79 -5.73
C LYS A 102 36.02 26.89 -4.57
N ASP A 103 36.08 25.88 -3.71
CA ASP A 103 35.88 25.97 -2.25
C ASP A 103 34.43 26.02 -1.67
N GLU A 104 34.13 24.93 -0.94
CA GLU A 104 33.45 24.79 0.37
C GLU A 104 31.93 24.56 0.47
N ASP A 105 31.60 23.48 1.20
CA ASP A 105 30.38 23.26 1.98
C ASP A 105 29.01 23.38 1.30
N ALA A 106 28.70 22.41 0.44
CA ALA A 106 27.32 21.96 0.28
C ALA A 106 27.28 20.49 -0.12
N VAL A 107 27.00 19.61 0.83
CA VAL A 107 26.34 18.34 0.51
C VAL A 107 24.97 18.71 -0.04
N CYS A 108 24.91 18.98 -1.33
CA CYS A 108 23.67 19.08 -2.07
C CYS A 108 23.15 17.64 -2.19
N THR A 109 22.36 17.19 -1.21
CA THR A 109 21.44 16.08 -1.47
C THR A 109 20.62 16.51 -2.66
N ALA A 110 20.85 15.91 -3.82
CA ALA A 110 20.04 16.12 -5.00
C ALA A 110 18.58 15.96 -4.58
N VAL A 111 17.86 17.08 -4.46
CA VAL A 111 16.42 17.06 -4.26
C VAL A 111 15.90 16.48 -5.55
N ASP A 112 15.37 15.27 -5.46
CA ASP A 112 14.72 14.61 -6.57
C ASP A 112 13.52 15.50 -6.96
N ILE A 113 13.75 16.36 -7.95
CA ILE A 113 12.89 17.47 -8.38
C ILE A 113 11.51 16.99 -8.90
N ASN A 114 11.31 15.67 -8.95
CA ASN A 114 10.10 15.02 -9.40
C ASN A 114 9.37 14.26 -8.29
N SER A 115 9.64 14.52 -7.01
CA SER A 115 8.89 13.89 -5.90
C SER A 115 7.66 14.72 -5.51
N GLN A 116 6.48 14.09 -5.48
CA GLN A 116 5.24 14.68 -4.96
C GLN A 116 4.90 14.06 -3.60
N VAL A 117 4.56 14.90 -2.62
CA VAL A 117 4.05 14.43 -1.32
C VAL A 117 2.54 14.24 -1.40
N LEU A 118 2.07 13.09 -0.93
CA LEU A 118 0.67 12.68 -0.89
C LEU A 118 0.26 12.31 0.53
N GLN A 119 -0.98 12.64 0.90
CA GLN A 119 -1.59 12.20 2.15
C GLN A 119 -2.47 11.00 1.89
N TYR A 120 -2.16 9.87 2.53
CA TYR A 120 -2.98 8.66 2.50
C TYR A 120 -3.74 8.50 3.81
N GLU A 121 -5.00 8.12 3.70
CA GLU A 121 -5.84 7.70 4.81
C GLU A 121 -6.29 6.27 4.56
N TYR A 122 -5.98 5.37 5.49
CA TYR A 122 -6.29 3.94 5.43
C TYR A 122 -7.30 3.56 6.49
N HIS A 123 -8.31 2.80 6.10
CA HIS A 123 -9.30 2.21 6.97
C HIS A 123 -9.26 0.68 6.86
N ILE A 124 -9.18 -0.02 7.99
CA ILE A 124 -9.27 -1.49 8.04
C ILE A 124 -10.59 -1.86 8.69
N LEU A 125 -11.39 -2.63 7.96
CA LEU A 125 -12.71 -3.10 8.36
C LEU A 125 -12.76 -4.61 8.36
N TYR A 126 -13.72 -5.16 9.08
CA TYR A 126 -14.09 -6.57 8.96
C TYR A 126 -15.10 -6.75 7.82
N SER A 127 -14.89 -7.75 6.96
CA SER A 127 -15.90 -8.17 5.99
C SER A 127 -16.57 -9.46 6.43
N CYS A 128 -17.86 -9.36 6.75
CA CYS A 128 -18.67 -10.52 7.14
C CYS A 128 -18.81 -11.53 6.00
N SER A 129 -18.87 -11.08 4.74
CA SER A 129 -19.02 -11.96 3.57
C SER A 129 -17.79 -12.83 3.30
N TYR A 130 -16.61 -12.34 3.64
CA TYR A 130 -15.34 -13.05 3.43
C TYR A 130 -14.72 -13.59 4.73
N SER A 131 -15.22 -13.16 5.89
CA SER A 131 -14.66 -13.46 7.22
C SER A 131 -13.16 -13.11 7.30
N THR A 132 -12.83 -11.92 6.79
CA THR A 132 -11.45 -11.42 6.69
C THR A 132 -11.41 -9.90 6.87
N PRO A 133 -10.25 -9.33 7.27
CA PRO A 133 -10.01 -7.90 7.19
C PRO A 133 -10.01 -7.40 5.73
N VAL A 134 -10.42 -6.15 5.54
CA VAL A 134 -10.46 -5.45 4.24
C VAL A 134 -9.84 -4.07 4.39
N LEU A 135 -8.99 -3.70 3.44
CA LEU A 135 -8.34 -2.39 3.41
C LEU A 135 -9.07 -1.46 2.45
N TYR A 136 -9.58 -0.37 3.00
CA TYR A 136 -10.01 0.79 2.25
C TYR A 136 -8.98 1.90 2.41
N PHE A 137 -8.80 2.72 1.38
CA PHE A 137 -7.94 3.88 1.48
C PHE A 137 -8.35 4.99 0.52
N ARG A 138 -7.91 6.20 0.81
CA ARG A 138 -7.98 7.34 -0.10
C ARG A 138 -6.68 8.11 -0.01
N ALA A 139 -6.36 8.82 -1.08
CA ALA A 139 -5.13 9.55 -1.22
C ALA A 139 -5.42 10.95 -1.75
N PHE A 140 -4.71 11.93 -1.23
CA PHE A 140 -4.88 13.33 -1.56
C PHE A 140 -3.54 13.99 -1.87
N THR A 141 -3.52 14.92 -2.81
CA THR A 141 -2.41 15.87 -2.95
C THR A 141 -2.39 16.83 -1.76
N MET A 142 -1.28 17.55 -1.55
CA MET A 142 -1.20 18.55 -0.47
C MET A 142 -2.18 19.71 -0.66
N GLU A 143 -2.67 19.92 -1.89
CA GLU A 143 -3.72 20.89 -2.22
C GLU A 143 -5.15 20.34 -1.94
N GLY A 144 -5.26 19.11 -1.43
CA GLY A 144 -6.54 18.50 -1.04
C GLY A 144 -7.29 17.79 -2.18
N ARG A 145 -6.70 17.66 -3.37
CA ARG A 145 -7.32 16.94 -4.50
C ARG A 145 -7.23 15.43 -4.28
N SER A 146 -8.35 14.72 -4.38
CA SER A 146 -8.35 13.26 -4.41
C SER A 146 -7.65 12.72 -5.64
N LEU A 147 -6.85 11.66 -5.45
CA LEU A 147 -6.27 10.93 -6.57
C LEU A 147 -7.35 10.18 -7.36
N THR A 148 -7.15 10.05 -8.66
CA THR A 148 -7.89 9.14 -9.54
C THR A 148 -7.35 7.72 -9.39
N LEU A 149 -8.13 6.73 -9.82
CA LEU A 149 -7.69 5.33 -9.83
C LEU A 149 -6.39 5.14 -10.62
N GLN A 150 -6.25 5.81 -11.76
CA GLN A 150 -5.03 5.76 -12.58
C GLN A 150 -3.82 6.31 -11.83
N GLU A 151 -3.95 7.46 -11.16
CA GLU A 151 -2.86 8.03 -10.34
C GLU A 151 -2.49 7.12 -9.18
N VAL A 152 -3.47 6.46 -8.53
CA VAL A 152 -3.19 5.46 -7.50
C VAL A 152 -2.36 4.30 -8.06
N TRP A 153 -2.75 3.74 -9.20
CA TRP A 153 -1.96 2.68 -9.84
C TRP A 153 -0.54 3.16 -10.17
N SER A 154 -0.40 4.39 -10.68
CA SER A 154 0.88 5.04 -10.95
C SER A 154 1.69 5.42 -9.71
N SER A 155 1.12 5.33 -8.50
CA SER A 155 1.84 5.56 -7.23
C SER A 155 2.40 4.28 -6.61
N ILE A 156 1.94 3.11 -7.04
CA ILE A 156 2.35 1.81 -6.48
C ILE A 156 3.74 1.46 -6.99
N HIS A 157 4.61 0.88 -6.15
CA HIS A 157 5.94 0.48 -6.58
C HIS A 157 5.88 -0.54 -7.76
N PRO A 158 6.72 -0.43 -8.80
CA PRO A 158 6.67 -1.32 -9.98
C PRO A 158 6.68 -2.82 -9.66
N ASN A 159 7.43 -3.25 -8.64
CA ASN A 159 7.45 -4.66 -8.20
C ASN A 159 6.07 -5.15 -7.74
N TYR A 160 5.30 -4.30 -7.06
CA TYR A 160 3.94 -4.62 -6.67
C TYR A 160 2.99 -4.53 -7.86
N ARG A 161 3.15 -3.57 -8.78
CA ARG A 161 2.32 -3.51 -10.02
C ARG A 161 2.45 -4.78 -10.84
N LEU A 162 3.65 -5.30 -11.05
CA LEU A 162 3.87 -6.52 -11.81
C LEU A 162 3.24 -7.73 -11.11
N CYS A 163 3.34 -7.79 -9.78
CA CYS A 163 2.67 -8.82 -8.98
C CYS A 163 1.14 -8.71 -9.12
N LEU A 164 0.58 -7.50 -9.05
CA LEU A 164 -0.86 -7.24 -9.20
C LEU A 164 -1.38 -7.53 -10.61
N GLN A 165 -0.56 -7.33 -11.64
CA GLN A 165 -0.91 -7.63 -13.04
C GLN A 165 -0.88 -9.13 -13.34
N ASN A 166 0.08 -9.87 -12.78
CA ASN A 166 0.26 -11.30 -13.04
C ASN A 166 -0.46 -12.20 -12.01
N SER A 167 -0.88 -11.62 -10.90
CA SER A 167 -1.59 -12.30 -9.83
C SER A 167 -2.63 -11.34 -9.25
N PRO A 168 -3.94 -11.60 -9.40
CA PRO A 168 -5.02 -10.71 -8.93
C PRO A 168 -5.17 -10.73 -7.40
N LEU A 169 -4.07 -10.99 -6.66
CA LEU A 169 -4.05 -11.21 -5.22
C LEU A 169 -4.66 -10.05 -4.44
N THR A 170 -4.72 -8.84 -5.01
CA THR A 170 -5.56 -7.74 -4.50
C THR A 170 -5.92 -6.75 -5.63
N THR A 171 -7.03 -6.94 -6.33
CA THR A 171 -7.50 -5.92 -7.29
C THR A 171 -7.87 -4.64 -6.53
N ILE A 172 -7.23 -3.51 -6.87
CA ILE A 172 -7.64 -2.18 -6.39
C ILE A 172 -8.84 -1.72 -7.21
N THR A 173 -9.94 -1.45 -6.53
CA THR A 173 -11.17 -0.92 -7.14
C THR A 173 -11.62 0.33 -6.38
N GLN A 174 -12.44 1.16 -7.01
CA GLN A 174 -13.12 2.26 -6.32
C GLN A 174 -14.49 1.77 -5.84
N GLN A 175 -14.77 1.93 -4.55
CA GLN A 175 -15.99 1.48 -3.87
C GLN A 175 -16.48 2.54 -2.89
N GLU A 176 -17.73 2.43 -2.47
CA GLU A 176 -18.24 3.21 -1.36
C GLU A 176 -17.77 2.61 -0.03
N HIS A 177 -17.29 3.47 0.88
CA HIS A 177 -16.91 3.05 2.23
C HIS A 177 -18.17 2.65 2.99
N PRO A 178 -18.28 1.40 3.47
CA PRO A 178 -19.54 0.83 3.93
C PRO A 178 -20.12 1.56 5.15
N LEU A 179 -19.25 2.22 5.92
CA LEU A 179 -19.66 2.96 7.11
C LEU A 179 -19.74 4.49 6.92
N LEU A 180 -19.16 5.04 5.84
CA LEU A 180 -19.07 6.50 5.65
C LEU A 180 -19.88 6.99 4.45
N GLY A 181 -20.28 6.10 3.54
CA GLY A 181 -21.01 6.46 2.32
C GLY A 181 -20.19 7.31 1.34
N GLN A 182 -18.86 7.22 1.41
CA GLN A 182 -17.93 8.07 0.64
C GLN A 182 -17.05 7.23 -0.29
N PRO A 183 -16.57 7.79 -1.42
CA PRO A 183 -15.71 7.06 -2.33
C PRO A 183 -14.33 6.79 -1.71
N PHE A 184 -13.94 5.53 -1.71
CA PHE A 184 -12.63 5.02 -1.29
C PHE A 184 -12.11 4.04 -2.34
N PHE A 185 -10.81 3.84 -2.36
CA PHE A 185 -10.20 2.68 -3.00
C PHE A 185 -10.26 1.49 -2.05
N MET A 186 -10.49 0.29 -2.57
CA MET A 186 -10.57 -0.96 -1.81
C MET A 186 -9.60 -1.98 -2.40
N LEU A 187 -8.79 -2.61 -1.55
CA LEU A 187 -8.16 -3.87 -1.88
C LEU A 187 -9.17 -5.00 -1.66
N HIS A 188 -9.56 -5.67 -2.75
CA HIS A 188 -10.59 -6.70 -2.68
C HIS A 188 -10.14 -7.91 -1.83
N PRO A 189 -10.97 -8.41 -0.90
CA PRO A 189 -10.53 -9.42 0.08
C PRO A 189 -10.63 -10.88 -0.40
N CYS A 190 -11.09 -11.15 -1.63
CA CYS A 190 -11.35 -12.52 -2.10
C CYS A 190 -10.14 -13.47 -2.06
N LYS A 191 -8.93 -12.92 -2.02
CA LYS A 191 -7.70 -13.71 -1.93
C LYS A 191 -7.07 -13.69 -0.54
N THR A 192 -7.64 -12.96 0.42
CA THR A 192 -7.12 -12.86 1.79
C THR A 192 -6.98 -14.23 2.45
N GLU A 193 -8.01 -15.07 2.38
CA GLU A 193 -7.93 -16.42 2.96
C GLU A 193 -6.82 -17.26 2.31
N GLU A 194 -6.63 -17.13 0.99
CA GLU A 194 -5.67 -17.93 0.22
C GLU A 194 -4.23 -17.70 0.71
N PHE A 195 -3.81 -16.45 0.87
CA PHE A 195 -2.45 -16.12 1.31
C PHE A 195 -2.27 -16.12 2.83
N MET A 196 -3.35 -16.02 3.61
CA MET A 196 -3.28 -16.10 5.08
C MET A 196 -3.36 -17.52 5.62
N ARG A 197 -3.83 -18.49 4.82
CA ARG A 197 -3.97 -19.90 5.22
C ARG A 197 -2.70 -20.52 5.80
N PRO A 198 -1.49 -20.31 5.24
CA PRO A 198 -0.27 -20.89 5.81
C PRO A 198 0.02 -20.40 7.23
N LEU A 199 -0.31 -19.14 7.53
CA LEU A 199 -0.12 -18.57 8.87
C LEU A 199 -1.02 -19.26 9.89
N LEU A 200 -2.29 -19.46 9.53
CA LEU A 200 -3.26 -20.15 10.39
C LEU A 200 -2.87 -21.61 10.62
N GLN A 201 -2.42 -22.32 9.57
CA GLN A 201 -1.90 -23.68 9.68
C GLN A 201 -0.69 -23.76 10.63
N ALA A 202 0.29 -22.87 10.47
CA ALA A 202 1.46 -22.84 11.33
C ALA A 202 1.13 -22.58 12.80
N SER A 203 0.14 -21.72 13.08
CA SER A 203 -0.32 -21.45 14.44
C SER A 203 -1.04 -22.65 15.09
N HIS A 204 -1.70 -23.48 14.29
CA HIS A 204 -2.35 -24.70 14.78
C HIS A 204 -1.31 -25.78 15.13
N ASP A 205 -0.30 -25.96 14.28
CA ASP A 205 0.74 -26.98 14.47
C ASP A 205 1.72 -26.61 15.59
N GLN A 206 1.96 -25.32 15.79
CA GLN A 206 2.80 -24.76 16.85
C GLN A 206 2.08 -23.54 17.46
N PRO A 207 1.41 -23.68 18.62
CA PRO A 207 0.62 -22.61 19.22
C PRO A 207 1.52 -21.46 19.67
N ARG A 208 1.76 -20.53 18.75
CA ARG A 208 2.41 -19.25 18.98
C ARG A 208 1.34 -18.17 18.89
N PRO A 209 1.37 -17.16 19.77
CA PRO A 209 0.47 -16.02 19.64
C PRO A 209 0.76 -15.30 18.33
N VAL A 210 -0.28 -15.11 17.53
CA VAL A 210 -0.22 -14.40 16.24
C VAL A 210 -1.35 -13.38 16.22
N ASN A 211 -1.03 -12.13 15.89
CA ASN A 211 -2.03 -11.13 15.57
C ASN A 211 -2.36 -11.25 14.06
N TYR A 212 -3.54 -11.76 13.75
CA TYR A 212 -3.96 -12.02 12.36
C TYR A 212 -4.03 -10.73 11.54
N VAL A 213 -4.64 -9.67 12.08
CA VAL A 213 -4.80 -8.37 11.40
C VAL A 213 -3.43 -7.76 11.10
N LEU A 214 -2.52 -7.75 12.06
CA LEU A 214 -1.16 -7.24 11.87
C LEU A 214 -0.39 -8.05 10.82
N SER A 215 -0.50 -9.38 10.85
CA SER A 215 0.18 -10.28 9.91
C SER A 215 -0.37 -10.08 8.50
N TRP A 216 -1.69 -10.00 8.35
CA TRP A 216 -2.37 -9.65 7.10
C TRP A 216 -1.91 -8.29 6.58
N LEU A 217 -1.88 -7.28 7.45
CA LEU A 217 -1.50 -5.92 7.09
C LEU A 217 -0.04 -5.83 6.64
N SER A 218 0.84 -6.67 7.18
CA SER A 218 2.23 -6.79 6.75
C SER A 218 2.37 -7.35 5.34
N VAL A 219 1.37 -8.08 4.85
CA VAL A 219 1.31 -8.60 3.47
C VAL A 219 0.66 -7.59 2.52
N VAL A 220 -0.50 -7.03 2.89
CA VAL A 220 -1.29 -6.16 1.99
C VAL A 220 -0.90 -4.69 2.03
N GLY A 221 -0.35 -4.21 3.14
CA GLY A 221 -0.01 -2.80 3.34
C GLY A 221 1.00 -2.28 2.32
N PRO A 222 2.15 -2.94 2.11
CA PRO A 222 3.18 -2.48 1.18
C PRO A 222 2.68 -2.30 -0.26
N VAL A 223 1.68 -3.08 -0.67
CA VAL A 223 1.04 -2.99 -2.01
C VAL A 223 0.50 -1.59 -2.28
N VAL A 224 -0.02 -0.93 -1.24
CA VAL A 224 -0.58 0.42 -1.33
C VAL A 224 0.29 1.47 -0.65
N GLY A 225 1.56 1.15 -0.33
CA GLY A 225 2.49 2.06 0.33
C GLY A 225 2.21 2.28 1.82
N LEU A 226 1.63 1.29 2.50
CA LEU A 226 1.50 1.27 3.95
C LEU A 226 2.54 0.32 4.55
N ASP A 227 3.59 0.89 5.13
CA ASP A 227 4.64 0.12 5.78
C ASP A 227 4.32 -0.13 7.26
N ILE A 228 4.52 -1.38 7.69
CA ILE A 228 4.37 -1.80 9.09
C ILE A 228 5.76 -1.95 9.71
N PRO A 229 6.12 -1.13 10.71
CA PRO A 229 7.43 -1.22 11.36
C PRO A 229 7.68 -2.60 11.98
N LEU A 230 8.90 -3.13 11.82
CA LEU A 230 9.29 -4.41 12.44
C LEU A 230 9.21 -4.42 13.98
N LYS A 231 9.11 -3.25 14.61
CA LYS A 231 8.87 -3.11 16.05
C LYS A 231 7.55 -3.73 16.50
N TYR A 232 6.59 -3.94 15.59
CA TYR A 232 5.38 -4.71 15.87
C TYR A 232 5.64 -6.21 16.08
N CYS A 233 6.78 -6.75 15.62
CA CYS A 233 7.12 -8.17 15.77
C CYS A 233 7.74 -8.51 17.14
N THR A 234 8.27 -7.54 17.88
CA THR A 234 9.10 -7.80 19.06
C THR A 234 8.31 -8.22 20.31
N LEU A 235 6.98 -8.12 20.29
CA LEU A 235 6.13 -8.28 21.49
C LEU A 235 5.11 -9.41 21.38
N LEU A 236 5.25 -10.33 20.41
CA LEU A 236 4.52 -11.60 20.42
C LEU A 236 5.02 -12.55 21.53
N HIS A 237 6.04 -12.17 22.30
CA HIS A 237 6.42 -12.89 23.50
C HIS A 237 5.75 -12.22 24.71
N PRO A 238 4.93 -12.94 25.50
CA PRO A 238 4.52 -12.41 26.78
C PRO A 238 5.78 -12.08 27.57
N ALA A 239 5.86 -10.87 28.11
CA ALA A 239 6.86 -10.53 29.10
C ALA A 239 6.74 -11.59 30.20
N SER A 240 7.70 -12.50 30.26
CA SER A 240 7.83 -13.46 31.35
C SER A 240 7.78 -12.64 32.63
N SER A 241 6.74 -12.88 33.42
CA SER A 241 6.56 -12.30 34.73
C SER A 241 7.88 -12.40 35.49
N LEU A 242 8.46 -11.25 35.80
CA LEU A 242 9.50 -11.15 36.82
C LEU A 242 8.85 -11.60 38.12
N SER A 243 8.96 -12.91 38.40
CA SER A 243 8.72 -13.47 39.71
C SER A 243 9.79 -12.88 40.62
N SER A 244 9.38 -11.88 41.40
CA SER A 244 10.08 -11.45 42.60
C SER A 244 10.07 -12.64 43.56
N ALA A 245 11.09 -13.49 43.49
CA ALA A 245 11.50 -14.29 44.62
C ALA A 245 12.31 -13.37 45.54
N GLU A 246 11.68 -12.82 46.57
CA GLU A 246 12.42 -12.35 47.74
C GLU A 246 12.85 -13.57 48.57
N PRO A 247 14.13 -13.68 48.94
CA PRO A 247 14.57 -14.52 50.04
C PRO A 247 14.58 -13.70 51.33
N ASP A 248 13.82 -14.15 52.34
CA ASP A 248 14.27 -14.40 53.72
C ASP A 248 13.12 -14.90 54.61
#